data_AF-A0A967MQZ1-F1
#
_entry.id   AF-A0A967MQZ1-F1
#
_cell.length_a   1.000
_cell.length_b   1.000
_cell.length_c   1.000
_cell.angle_alpha   90.00
_cell.angle_beta   90.00
_cell.angle_gamma   90.00
#
_symmetry.space_group_name_H-M   'P 1'
#
loop_
_entity.id
_entity.type
_entity.pdbx_description
1 polymer ?
#
loop_
_entity_poly.entity_id
_entity_poly.type
_entity_poly.pdbx_seq_one_letter_code
_entity_poly.pdbx_strand_id
1 'polypeptide(L)'
;MHTATRIAFEALPRIKRLAPRAHLAAYGLYAPVNAARLREQGVASIFGGEFEPQLLALAEGLADSGEAPPAREAQKVHFVVPDRSGLPALERYAHLDLPDGGRRVVGFAEGTRGCKHLCRHCPVVPVYEGRFRAVPLEVVMADIRQQVAAGAEHISFGDPDFLNGPTHALRLARALHAELPHVSYDATIKIEHLIDHADLLPELGDTGCVLITSAVESIDDRVLGYLDKGHTRADFERAVALTREAGIDLAPTFIPFTPWTTREGYIELLRELVDLELVEAVPPIQLAIRLLVPEGSYLLRLEAFRALVGELDPQILGYRWANPDAEVDALQRRVMRWVEAAEGEGRLRRAIFEGIWRLAHEAAGRPAPALPADLGPPIPAMSEPWYCCAEPTEQQLQSF
;
A
#
# COMPACT_ATOMS: atom_id res chain seq x y z
N MET A 1 -6.33 -0.93 5.48
CA MET A 1 -5.95 0.33 4.81
C MET A 1 -6.76 1.48 5.39
N HIS A 2 -6.27 2.71 5.28
CA HIS A 2 -6.99 3.89 5.74
C HIS A 2 -8.35 4.05 5.04
N THR A 3 -8.38 3.92 3.71
CA THR A 3 -9.60 3.90 2.88
C THR A 3 -10.69 2.98 3.44
N ALA A 4 -10.36 1.74 3.78
CA ALA A 4 -11.33 0.79 4.36
C ALA A 4 -11.92 1.29 5.69
N THR A 5 -11.13 1.99 6.50
CA THR A 5 -11.59 2.57 7.76
C THR A 5 -12.54 3.73 7.51
N ARG A 6 -12.21 4.64 6.57
CA ARG A 6 -13.09 5.73 6.14
C ARG A 6 -14.43 5.19 5.62
N ILE A 7 -14.41 4.18 4.76
CA ILE A 7 -15.62 3.51 4.25
C ILE A 7 -16.43 2.90 5.40
N ALA A 8 -15.78 2.24 6.36
CA ALA A 8 -16.49 1.68 7.51
C ALA A 8 -17.24 2.75 8.32
N PHE A 9 -16.66 3.94 8.53
CA PHE A 9 -17.34 5.03 9.23
C PHE A 9 -18.58 5.55 8.51
N GLU A 10 -18.58 5.58 7.17
CA GLU A 10 -19.77 5.93 6.37
C GLU A 10 -20.83 4.81 6.41
N ALA A 11 -20.40 3.55 6.38
CA ALA A 11 -21.30 2.39 6.37
C ALA A 11 -21.96 2.09 7.73
N LEU A 12 -21.28 2.36 8.85
CA LEU A 12 -21.73 1.99 10.21
C LEU A 12 -23.13 2.49 10.57
N PRO A 13 -23.52 3.76 10.32
CA PRO A 13 -24.88 4.24 10.57
C PRO A 13 -25.95 3.42 9.83
N ARG A 14 -25.68 3.05 8.56
CA ARG A 14 -26.58 2.25 7.74
C ARG A 14 -26.69 0.82 8.27
N ILE A 15 -25.55 0.20 8.60
CA ILE A 15 -25.49 -1.16 9.18
C ILE A 15 -26.32 -1.22 10.48
N LYS A 16 -26.15 -0.24 11.37
CA LYS A 16 -26.92 -0.17 12.63
C LYS A 16 -28.43 -0.08 12.42
N ARG A 17 -28.89 0.66 11.41
CA ARG A 17 -30.34 0.73 11.10
C ARG A 17 -30.86 -0.60 10.58
N LEU A 18 -30.10 -1.29 9.74
CA LEU A 18 -30.50 -2.55 9.11
C LEU A 18 -30.40 -3.75 10.08
N ALA A 19 -29.43 -3.72 10.98
CA ALA A 19 -29.14 -4.81 11.91
C ALA A 19 -28.89 -4.25 13.34
N PRO A 20 -29.92 -3.68 14.00
CA PRO A 20 -29.76 -2.98 15.29
C PRO A 20 -29.35 -3.87 16.46
N ARG A 21 -29.47 -5.20 16.30
CA ARG A 21 -29.07 -6.21 17.30
C ARG A 21 -27.78 -6.92 16.93
N ALA A 22 -27.14 -6.58 15.82
CA ALA A 22 -25.89 -7.21 15.43
C ALA A 22 -24.75 -6.78 16.35
N HIS A 23 -23.88 -7.73 16.71
CA HIS A 23 -22.62 -7.42 17.36
C HIS A 23 -21.64 -6.88 16.32
N LEU A 24 -21.21 -5.63 16.48
CA LEU A 24 -20.29 -4.98 15.55
C LEU A 24 -18.85 -5.17 16.02
N ALA A 25 -18.02 -5.75 15.17
CA ALA A 25 -16.58 -5.91 15.38
C ALA A 25 -15.78 -5.24 14.26
N ALA A 26 -14.70 -4.56 14.62
CA ALA A 26 -13.73 -3.99 13.68
C ALA A 26 -12.35 -4.60 13.91
N TYR A 27 -11.60 -4.88 12.84
CA TYR A 27 -10.27 -5.48 12.95
C TYR A 27 -9.32 -4.98 11.85
N GLY A 28 -8.03 -5.27 12.01
CA GLY A 28 -6.97 -4.85 11.09
C GLY A 28 -6.20 -3.63 11.56
N LEU A 29 -5.21 -3.18 10.77
CA LEU A 29 -4.18 -2.24 11.23
C LEU A 29 -4.72 -0.92 11.80
N TYR A 30 -5.77 -0.38 11.19
CA TYR A 30 -6.35 0.91 11.58
C TYR A 30 -7.42 0.79 12.68
N ALA A 31 -7.89 -0.41 13.02
CA ALA A 31 -8.97 -0.58 13.98
C ALA A 31 -8.53 -0.20 15.42
N PRO A 32 -7.37 -0.67 15.96
CA PRO A 32 -6.90 -0.23 17.27
C PRO A 32 -6.60 1.27 17.32
N VAL A 33 -6.04 1.81 16.23
CA VAL A 33 -5.70 3.23 16.10
C VAL A 33 -6.94 4.12 16.18
N ASN A 34 -8.10 3.64 15.73
CA ASN A 34 -9.36 4.39 15.75
C ASN A 34 -10.33 3.91 16.84
N ALA A 35 -9.82 3.22 17.88
CA ALA A 35 -10.67 2.46 18.79
C ALA A 35 -11.69 3.29 19.57
N ALA A 36 -11.30 4.48 20.05
CA ALA A 36 -12.21 5.37 20.76
C ALA A 36 -13.41 5.75 19.89
N ARG A 37 -13.13 6.17 18.66
CA ARG A 37 -14.15 6.63 17.71
C ARG A 37 -15.03 5.50 17.16
N LEU A 38 -14.45 4.32 16.95
CA LEU A 38 -15.22 3.12 16.60
C LEU A 38 -16.20 2.74 17.71
N ARG A 39 -15.80 2.86 19.00
CA ARG A 39 -16.70 2.64 20.14
C ARG A 39 -17.84 3.65 20.22
N GLU A 40 -17.56 4.93 19.97
CA GLU A 40 -18.60 5.96 19.85
C GLU A 40 -19.61 5.60 18.73
N GLN A 41 -19.10 5.00 17.65
CA GLN A 41 -19.91 4.41 16.58
C GLN A 41 -20.40 2.99 16.89
N GLY A 42 -20.53 2.60 18.16
CA GLY A 42 -21.20 1.37 18.59
C GLY A 42 -20.52 0.07 18.17
N VAL A 43 -19.24 0.12 17.77
CA VAL A 43 -18.41 -1.08 17.58
C VAL A 43 -18.04 -1.62 18.96
N ALA A 44 -18.44 -2.86 19.25
CA ALA A 44 -18.28 -3.50 20.55
C ALA A 44 -16.93 -4.21 20.69
N SER A 45 -16.41 -4.80 19.60
CA SER A 45 -15.13 -5.51 19.61
C SER A 45 -14.14 -4.92 18.63
N ILE A 46 -12.89 -4.75 19.04
CA ILE A 46 -11.83 -4.13 18.24
C ILE A 46 -10.57 -4.97 18.34
N PHE A 47 -10.04 -5.41 17.19
CA PHE A 47 -8.88 -6.31 17.12
C PHE A 47 -7.77 -5.74 16.24
N GLY A 48 -6.53 -6.11 16.54
CA GLY A 48 -5.33 -5.62 15.83
C GLY A 48 -5.03 -6.37 14.54
N GLY A 49 -3.75 -6.48 14.18
CA GLY A 49 -3.31 -7.16 12.95
C GLY A 49 -3.31 -8.69 13.02
N GLU A 50 -3.36 -9.28 14.22
CA GLU A 50 -3.39 -10.73 14.45
C GLU A 50 -4.73 -11.11 15.08
N PHE A 51 -5.79 -10.93 14.31
CA PHE A 51 -7.15 -10.87 14.82
C PHE A 51 -7.85 -12.24 14.83
N GLU A 52 -7.35 -13.24 14.13
CA GLU A 52 -8.07 -14.50 13.88
C GLU A 52 -8.44 -15.26 15.16
N PRO A 53 -7.53 -15.46 16.14
CA PRO A 53 -7.90 -16.15 17.38
C PRO A 53 -8.97 -15.38 18.17
N GLN A 54 -8.93 -14.04 18.11
CA GLN A 54 -9.89 -13.19 18.81
C GLN A 54 -11.25 -13.16 18.10
N LEU A 55 -11.26 -13.18 16.76
CA LEU A 55 -12.49 -13.31 15.98
C LEU A 55 -13.15 -14.67 16.19
N LEU A 56 -12.37 -15.76 16.21
CA LEU A 56 -12.89 -17.10 16.49
C LEU A 56 -13.53 -17.16 17.87
N ALA A 57 -12.80 -16.71 18.91
CA ALA A 57 -13.33 -16.68 20.26
C ALA A 57 -14.60 -15.81 20.38
N LEU A 58 -14.65 -14.69 19.67
CA LEU A 58 -15.85 -13.86 19.60
C LEU A 58 -17.02 -14.61 18.95
N ALA A 59 -16.80 -15.27 17.82
CA ALA A 59 -17.83 -16.02 17.12
C ALA A 59 -18.37 -17.18 17.98
N GLU A 60 -17.49 -17.94 18.63
CA GLU A 60 -17.84 -19.03 19.53
C GLU A 60 -18.64 -18.52 20.74
N GLY A 61 -18.18 -17.45 21.40
CA GLY A 61 -18.89 -16.87 22.54
C GLY A 61 -20.29 -16.36 22.18
N LEU A 62 -20.42 -15.68 21.03
CA LEU A 62 -21.72 -15.22 20.55
C LEU A 62 -22.65 -16.38 20.16
N ALA A 63 -22.11 -17.50 19.67
CA ALA A 63 -22.90 -18.69 19.34
C ALA A 63 -23.35 -19.45 20.59
N ASP A 64 -22.48 -19.57 21.60
CA ASP A 64 -22.71 -20.40 22.79
C ASP A 64 -23.56 -19.69 23.86
N SER A 65 -23.22 -18.44 24.19
CA SER A 65 -23.87 -17.69 25.29
C SER A 65 -24.55 -16.40 24.84
N GLY A 66 -24.39 -16.00 23.57
CA GLY A 66 -24.86 -14.70 23.08
C GLY A 66 -24.04 -13.52 23.61
N GLU A 67 -22.91 -13.78 24.27
CA GLU A 67 -22.07 -12.76 24.89
C GLU A 67 -20.65 -12.79 24.30
N ALA A 68 -20.07 -11.61 24.09
CA ALA A 68 -18.68 -11.51 23.67
C ALA A 68 -17.75 -11.89 24.84
N PRO A 69 -16.73 -12.74 24.62
CA PRO A 69 -15.79 -13.07 25.66
C PRO A 69 -14.99 -11.83 26.09
N PRO A 70 -14.48 -11.79 27.33
CA PRO A 70 -13.62 -10.70 27.78
C PRO A 70 -12.39 -10.57 26.88
N ALA A 71 -11.97 -9.33 26.62
CA ALA A 71 -10.80 -9.04 25.79
C ALA A 71 -9.56 -9.74 26.37
N ARG A 72 -8.98 -10.65 25.59
CA ARG A 72 -7.71 -11.33 25.91
C ARG A 72 -6.58 -10.72 25.10
N GLU A 73 -5.37 -10.76 25.65
CA GLU A 73 -4.15 -10.42 24.92
C GLU A 73 -4.05 -11.23 23.62
N ALA A 74 -3.44 -10.61 22.59
CA ALA A 74 -3.22 -11.25 21.31
C ALA A 74 -2.37 -12.51 21.49
N GLN A 75 -2.98 -13.67 21.22
CA GLN A 75 -2.30 -14.95 21.24
C GLN A 75 -1.48 -15.15 19.97
N LYS A 76 -0.51 -16.06 20.01
CA LYS A 76 0.19 -16.49 18.80
C LYS A 76 -0.83 -17.12 17.84
N VAL A 77 -0.91 -16.58 16.63
CA VAL A 77 -1.78 -17.14 15.58
C VAL A 77 -1.26 -18.51 15.17
N HIS A 78 -2.14 -19.50 15.21
CA HIS A 78 -1.92 -20.80 14.58
C HIS A 78 -2.45 -20.72 13.15
N PHE A 79 -1.56 -20.48 12.19
CA PHE A 79 -1.94 -20.39 10.78
C PHE A 79 -2.50 -21.73 10.29
N VAL A 80 -3.65 -21.66 9.63
CA VAL A 80 -4.30 -22.80 8.97
C VAL A 80 -4.52 -22.44 7.51
N VAL A 81 -4.69 -23.46 6.67
CA VAL A 81 -5.04 -23.25 5.26
C VAL A 81 -6.42 -22.59 5.19
N PRO A 82 -6.57 -21.43 4.55
CA PRO A 82 -7.86 -20.77 4.39
C PRO A 82 -8.84 -21.65 3.61
N ASP A 83 -10.09 -21.71 4.06
CA ASP A 83 -11.18 -22.27 3.26
C ASP A 83 -11.64 -21.22 2.24
N ARG A 84 -11.43 -21.52 0.95
CA ARG A 84 -11.86 -20.64 -0.16
C ARG A 84 -13.20 -21.04 -0.75
N SER A 85 -13.86 -22.06 -0.21
CA SER A 85 -15.16 -22.51 -0.71
C SER A 85 -16.22 -21.40 -0.51
N GLY A 86 -17.06 -21.20 -1.53
CA GLY A 86 -18.12 -20.19 -1.50
C GLY A 86 -17.67 -18.74 -1.64
N LEU A 87 -16.36 -18.46 -1.78
CA LEU A 87 -15.88 -17.12 -2.14
C LEU A 87 -16.24 -16.77 -3.60
N PRO A 88 -16.43 -15.48 -3.93
CA PRO A 88 -16.57 -15.04 -5.31
C PRO A 88 -15.38 -15.50 -6.18
N ALA A 89 -15.65 -15.71 -7.47
CA ALA A 89 -14.63 -16.09 -8.45
C ALA A 89 -13.52 -15.03 -8.56
N LEU A 90 -12.28 -15.45 -8.82
CA LEU A 90 -11.09 -14.58 -8.79
C LEU A 90 -11.16 -13.46 -9.82
N GLU A 91 -11.85 -13.67 -10.95
CA GLU A 91 -12.04 -12.69 -12.02
C GLU A 91 -12.87 -11.47 -11.59
N ARG A 92 -13.49 -11.52 -10.40
CA ARG A 92 -14.23 -10.39 -9.80
C ARG A 92 -13.34 -9.47 -8.97
N TYR A 93 -12.08 -9.82 -8.76
CA TYR A 93 -11.09 -9.04 -8.01
C TYR A 93 -10.11 -8.36 -8.96
N ALA A 94 -9.09 -7.70 -8.39
CA ALA A 94 -8.03 -7.09 -9.16
C ALA A 94 -7.33 -8.10 -10.08
N HIS A 95 -6.87 -7.63 -11.22
CA HIS A 95 -6.10 -8.39 -12.21
C HIS A 95 -4.78 -7.67 -12.50
N LEU A 96 -3.83 -8.41 -13.07
CA LEU A 96 -2.59 -7.83 -13.58
C LEU A 96 -2.76 -7.56 -15.07
N ASP A 97 -2.75 -6.29 -15.47
CA ASP A 97 -2.69 -5.85 -16.86
C ASP A 97 -1.23 -5.97 -17.34
N LEU A 98 -1.03 -6.57 -18.51
CA LEU A 98 0.28 -6.76 -19.12
C LEU A 98 0.54 -5.71 -20.22
N PRO A 99 1.82 -5.38 -20.50
CA PRO A 99 2.20 -4.41 -21.54
C PRO A 99 1.68 -4.75 -22.95
N ASP A 100 1.45 -6.03 -23.24
CA ASP A 100 0.94 -6.52 -24.53
C ASP A 100 -0.60 -6.46 -24.65
N GLY A 101 -1.28 -5.91 -23.64
CA GLY A 101 -2.74 -5.84 -23.55
C GLY A 101 -3.39 -7.10 -22.97
N GLY A 102 -2.59 -8.11 -22.60
CA GLY A 102 -3.04 -9.28 -21.87
C GLY A 102 -3.45 -8.98 -20.44
N ARG A 103 -4.16 -9.93 -19.82
CA ARG A 103 -4.55 -9.86 -18.41
C ARG A 103 -4.30 -11.20 -17.75
N ARG A 104 -3.86 -11.19 -16.49
CA ARG A 104 -3.76 -12.38 -15.64
C ARG A 104 -4.71 -12.29 -14.48
N VAL A 105 -5.41 -13.38 -14.20
CA VAL A 105 -6.21 -13.53 -12.98
C VAL A 105 -5.26 -13.62 -11.79
N VAL A 106 -5.49 -12.79 -10.77
CA VAL A 106 -4.59 -12.66 -9.62
C VAL A 106 -5.16 -13.39 -8.40
N GLY A 107 -4.33 -14.26 -7.81
CA GLY A 107 -4.48 -14.74 -6.44
C GLY A 107 -3.68 -13.88 -5.47
N PHE A 108 -3.96 -14.01 -4.18
CA PHE A 108 -3.32 -13.25 -3.11
C PHE A 108 -2.78 -14.20 -2.04
N ALA A 109 -1.58 -13.93 -1.55
CA ALA A 109 -0.95 -14.67 -0.46
C ALA A 109 -0.15 -13.73 0.46
N GLU A 110 -0.01 -14.10 1.73
CA GLU A 110 0.91 -13.46 2.67
C GLU A 110 2.00 -14.46 3.05
N GLY A 111 3.27 -14.16 2.74
CA GLY A 111 4.41 -14.92 3.26
C GLY A 111 4.72 -14.53 4.70
N THR A 112 4.46 -13.28 5.06
CA THR A 112 4.74 -12.71 6.37
C THR A 112 3.69 -11.67 6.75
N ARG A 113 3.55 -11.45 8.07
CA ARG A 113 2.74 -10.38 8.65
C ARG A 113 3.58 -9.47 9.50
N GLY A 114 3.32 -8.17 9.42
CA GLY A 114 4.11 -7.15 10.10
C GLY A 114 5.39 -6.80 9.33
N CYS A 115 6.22 -5.96 9.93
CA CYS A 115 7.45 -5.48 9.31
C CYS A 115 8.49 -5.16 10.38
N LYS A 116 9.78 -5.42 10.09
CA LYS A 116 10.89 -5.09 10.99
C LYS A 116 11.18 -3.59 11.04
N HIS A 117 10.80 -2.87 10.00
CA HIS A 117 11.07 -1.45 9.84
C HIS A 117 10.15 -0.60 10.71
N LEU A 118 10.65 0.58 11.11
CA LEU A 118 9.96 1.54 11.98
C LEU A 118 9.67 2.87 11.27
N CYS A 119 9.45 2.83 9.94
CA CYS A 119 9.16 4.00 9.13
C CYS A 119 8.02 4.83 9.75
N ARG A 120 8.26 6.12 9.96
CA ARG A 120 7.49 6.93 10.91
C ARG A 120 6.06 7.22 10.48
N HIS A 121 5.77 7.16 9.18
CA HIS A 121 4.43 7.32 8.61
C HIS A 121 3.66 6.01 8.45
N CYS A 122 4.32 4.85 8.59
CA CYS A 122 3.76 3.58 8.19
C CYS A 122 2.70 3.07 9.20
N PRO A 123 1.49 2.68 8.74
CA PRO A 123 0.42 2.21 9.62
C PRO A 123 0.65 0.79 10.17
N VAL A 124 1.65 0.07 9.68
CA VAL A 124 2.07 -1.22 10.23
C VAL A 124 2.76 -1.03 11.59
N VAL A 125 3.50 0.06 11.74
CA VAL A 125 4.37 0.32 12.90
C VAL A 125 3.59 0.40 14.22
N PRO A 126 2.47 1.15 14.33
CA PRO A 126 1.70 1.21 15.59
C PRO A 126 1.15 -0.15 16.07
N VAL A 127 1.08 -1.16 15.20
CA VAL A 127 0.51 -2.48 15.49
C VAL A 127 1.59 -3.51 15.74
N TYR A 128 2.65 -3.49 14.93
CA TYR A 128 3.68 -4.52 14.94
C TYR A 128 4.97 -4.09 15.64
N GLU A 129 5.30 -2.80 15.65
CA GLU A 129 6.46 -2.22 16.35
C GLU A 129 7.78 -2.95 16.05
N GLY A 130 8.07 -3.18 14.76
CA GLY A 130 9.29 -3.86 14.31
C GLY A 130 9.23 -5.38 14.43
N ARG A 131 8.08 -5.95 14.78
CA ARG A 131 7.87 -7.40 14.78
C ARG A 131 7.29 -7.85 13.44
N PHE A 132 7.70 -9.04 13.02
CA PHE A 132 7.07 -9.73 11.90
C PHE A 132 6.90 -11.21 12.24
N ARG A 133 5.99 -11.89 11.55
CA ARG A 133 5.72 -13.33 11.69
C ARG A 133 5.69 -13.97 10.31
N ALA A 134 6.47 -15.02 10.12
CA ALA A 134 6.40 -15.83 8.91
C ALA A 134 5.17 -16.75 8.97
N VAL A 135 4.43 -16.80 7.87
CA VAL A 135 3.37 -17.79 7.65
C VAL A 135 4.03 -19.10 7.23
N PRO A 136 3.66 -20.27 7.78
CA PRO A 136 4.31 -21.52 7.41
C PRO A 136 4.22 -21.79 5.92
N LEU A 137 5.36 -22.18 5.30
CA LEU A 137 5.48 -22.46 3.87
C LEU A 137 4.35 -23.35 3.34
N GLU A 138 4.05 -24.45 4.05
CA GLU A 138 3.01 -25.40 3.65
C GLU A 138 1.61 -24.78 3.64
N VAL A 139 1.33 -23.84 4.54
CA VAL A 139 0.04 -23.13 4.59
C VAL A 139 -0.07 -22.19 3.39
N VAL A 140 0.97 -21.42 3.11
CA VAL A 140 1.00 -20.49 1.98
C VAL A 140 0.88 -21.25 0.65
N MET A 141 1.67 -22.31 0.46
CA MET A 141 1.63 -23.11 -0.77
C MET A 141 0.31 -23.86 -0.93
N ALA A 142 -0.28 -24.40 0.15
CA ALA A 142 -1.61 -25.01 0.06
C ALA A 142 -2.68 -24.00 -0.37
N ASP A 143 -2.62 -22.76 0.14
CA ASP A 143 -3.55 -21.71 -0.25
C ASP A 143 -3.35 -21.25 -1.71
N ILE A 144 -2.10 -21.10 -2.15
CA ILE A 144 -1.77 -20.80 -3.55
C ILE A 144 -2.32 -21.89 -4.48
N ARG A 145 -2.15 -23.18 -4.14
CA ARG A 145 -2.69 -24.29 -4.94
C ARG A 145 -4.22 -24.21 -5.11
N GLN A 146 -4.95 -23.82 -4.05
CA GLN A 146 -6.41 -23.61 -4.16
C GLN A 146 -6.75 -22.51 -5.17
N GLN A 147 -6.01 -21.40 -5.14
CA GLN A 147 -6.25 -20.26 -6.02
C GLN A 147 -5.90 -20.56 -7.48
N VAL A 148 -4.79 -21.24 -7.71
CA VAL A 148 -4.37 -21.64 -9.08
C VAL A 148 -5.34 -22.69 -9.64
N ALA A 149 -5.83 -23.62 -8.82
CA ALA A 149 -6.91 -24.53 -9.22
C ALA A 149 -8.22 -23.78 -9.54
N ALA A 150 -8.43 -22.59 -8.95
CA ALA A 150 -9.54 -21.69 -9.22
C ALA A 150 -9.26 -20.68 -10.36
N GLY A 151 -8.14 -20.81 -11.07
CA GLY A 151 -7.83 -20.01 -12.26
C GLY A 151 -6.79 -18.90 -12.07
N ALA A 152 -6.15 -18.76 -10.90
CA ALA A 152 -5.07 -17.80 -10.74
C ALA A 152 -3.86 -18.11 -11.65
N GLU A 153 -3.39 -17.10 -12.37
CA GLU A 153 -2.20 -17.14 -13.23
C GLU A 153 -1.04 -16.30 -12.66
N HIS A 154 -1.34 -15.52 -11.62
CA HIS A 154 -0.41 -14.64 -10.93
C HIS A 154 -0.71 -14.61 -9.43
N ILE A 155 0.30 -14.52 -8.58
CA ILE A 155 0.15 -14.35 -7.13
C ILE A 155 0.73 -13.01 -6.70
N SER A 156 -0.09 -12.15 -6.09
CA SER A 156 0.39 -10.95 -5.41
C SER A 156 0.72 -11.28 -3.96
N PHE A 157 1.98 -11.11 -3.56
CA PHE A 157 2.40 -11.25 -2.17
C PHE A 157 2.12 -9.96 -1.40
N GLY A 158 1.12 -10.01 -0.51
CA GLY A 158 0.64 -8.88 0.30
C GLY A 158 1.51 -8.50 1.50
N ASP A 159 2.69 -9.09 1.61
CA ASP A 159 3.69 -8.76 2.63
C ASP A 159 3.98 -7.25 2.64
N PRO A 160 4.03 -6.58 3.81
CA PRO A 160 4.46 -5.19 3.87
C PRO A 160 5.89 -4.97 3.35
N ASP A 161 6.70 -6.03 3.37
CA ASP A 161 8.02 -6.13 2.76
C ASP A 161 8.39 -7.62 2.67
N PHE A 162 8.37 -8.16 1.45
CA PHE A 162 8.57 -9.58 1.17
C PHE A 162 9.94 -10.08 1.62
N LEU A 163 10.96 -9.21 1.59
CA LEU A 163 12.31 -9.53 2.07
C LEU A 163 12.50 -9.24 3.57
N ASN A 164 11.45 -9.02 4.36
CA ASN A 164 11.54 -9.00 5.83
C ASN A 164 12.23 -10.26 6.39
N GLY A 165 12.02 -11.41 5.75
CA GLY A 165 12.71 -12.66 6.03
C GLY A 165 13.22 -13.30 4.73
N PRO A 166 14.40 -12.89 4.20
CA PRO A 166 14.85 -13.28 2.87
C PRO A 166 14.94 -14.79 2.68
N THR A 167 15.41 -15.53 3.70
CA THR A 167 15.45 -17.01 3.66
C THR A 167 14.07 -17.63 3.51
N HIS A 168 13.04 -17.07 4.14
CA HIS A 168 11.67 -17.56 4.02
C HIS A 168 11.06 -17.17 2.67
N ALA A 169 11.28 -15.93 2.23
CA ALA A 169 10.84 -15.41 0.94
C ALA A 169 11.38 -16.25 -0.23
N LEU A 170 12.67 -16.56 -0.24
CA LEU A 170 13.26 -17.42 -1.27
C LEU A 170 12.73 -18.85 -1.21
N ARG A 171 12.43 -19.39 -0.03
CA ARG A 171 11.79 -20.71 0.07
C ARG A 171 10.40 -20.71 -0.56
N LEU A 172 9.63 -19.63 -0.40
CA LEU A 172 8.33 -19.45 -1.05
C LEU A 172 8.49 -19.34 -2.57
N ALA A 173 9.36 -18.43 -3.05
CA ALA A 173 9.59 -18.23 -4.48
C ALA A 173 10.06 -19.51 -5.18
N ARG A 174 11.02 -20.23 -4.59
CA ARG A 174 11.50 -21.52 -5.11
C ARG A 174 10.41 -22.59 -5.13
N ALA A 175 9.60 -22.69 -4.08
CA ALA A 175 8.51 -23.67 -4.02
C ALA A 175 7.41 -23.36 -5.04
N LEU A 176 7.03 -22.09 -5.18
CA LEU A 176 6.09 -21.63 -6.19
C LEU A 176 6.58 -21.97 -7.59
N HIS A 177 7.81 -21.61 -7.92
CA HIS A 177 8.38 -21.90 -9.23
C HIS A 177 8.50 -23.40 -9.52
N ALA A 178 8.95 -24.19 -8.54
CA ALA A 178 9.15 -25.62 -8.72
C ALA A 178 7.82 -26.38 -8.93
N GLU A 179 6.76 -25.99 -8.23
CA GLU A 179 5.45 -26.65 -8.31
C GLU A 179 4.56 -26.10 -9.43
N LEU A 180 4.65 -24.79 -9.69
CA LEU A 180 3.75 -24.04 -10.55
C LEU A 180 4.54 -23.06 -11.45
N PRO A 181 5.45 -23.55 -12.32
CA PRO A 181 6.39 -22.70 -13.08
C PRO A 181 5.74 -21.73 -14.09
N HIS A 182 4.44 -21.90 -14.36
CA HIS A 182 3.66 -21.03 -15.23
C HIS A 182 3.00 -19.87 -14.47
N VAL A 183 3.02 -19.89 -13.14
CA VAL A 183 2.43 -18.87 -12.28
C VAL A 183 3.50 -17.84 -11.93
N SER A 184 3.27 -16.61 -12.37
CA SER A 184 4.12 -15.46 -12.01
C SER A 184 3.74 -14.88 -10.64
N TYR A 185 4.56 -13.99 -10.10
CA TYR A 185 4.21 -13.27 -8.88
C TYR A 185 4.75 -11.84 -8.85
N ASP A 186 4.14 -11.01 -8.00
CA ASP A 186 4.62 -9.69 -7.62
C ASP A 186 4.92 -9.65 -6.12
N ALA A 187 5.77 -8.71 -5.71
CA ALA A 187 6.11 -8.51 -4.31
C ALA A 187 6.30 -7.03 -3.98
N THR A 188 5.93 -6.64 -2.77
CA THR A 188 6.36 -5.35 -2.20
C THR A 188 7.70 -5.53 -1.50
N ILE A 189 8.73 -4.77 -1.90
CA ILE A 189 10.07 -4.83 -1.29
C ILE A 189 10.58 -3.40 -1.04
N LYS A 190 11.11 -3.15 0.16
CA LYS A 190 11.69 -1.85 0.53
C LYS A 190 12.98 -1.60 -0.25
N ILE A 191 13.24 -0.35 -0.65
CA ILE A 191 14.49 0.05 -1.35
C ILE A 191 15.73 -0.42 -0.58
N GLU A 192 15.78 -0.22 0.74
CA GLU A 192 16.90 -0.70 1.59
C GLU A 192 17.16 -2.20 1.42
N HIS A 193 16.11 -3.03 1.36
CA HIS A 193 16.27 -4.47 1.12
C HIS A 193 16.66 -4.80 -0.32
N LEU A 194 16.24 -4.02 -1.32
CA LEU A 194 16.72 -4.21 -2.70
C LEU A 194 18.23 -3.96 -2.81
N ILE A 195 18.76 -3.02 -2.00
CA ILE A 195 20.20 -2.75 -1.94
C ILE A 195 20.93 -3.83 -1.14
N ASP A 196 20.46 -4.12 0.08
CA ASP A 196 21.12 -5.08 0.98
C ASP A 196 21.08 -6.53 0.47
N HIS A 197 20.12 -6.86 -0.39
CA HIS A 197 19.89 -8.18 -0.95
C HIS A 197 19.90 -8.18 -2.49
N ALA A 198 20.70 -7.30 -3.09
CA ALA A 198 20.85 -7.20 -4.54
C ALA A 198 21.22 -8.53 -5.21
N ASP A 199 21.97 -9.39 -4.52
CA ASP A 199 22.39 -10.72 -4.99
C ASP A 199 21.22 -11.70 -5.15
N LEU A 200 20.07 -11.43 -4.51
CA LEU A 200 18.88 -12.28 -4.59
C LEU A 200 17.97 -11.92 -5.77
N LEU A 201 18.10 -10.73 -6.37
CA LEU A 201 17.21 -10.25 -7.42
C LEU A 201 17.22 -11.14 -8.68
N PRO A 202 18.38 -11.63 -9.18
CA PRO A 202 18.38 -12.56 -10.32
C PRO A 202 17.55 -13.81 -10.04
N GLU A 203 17.63 -14.35 -8.83
CA GLU A 203 16.85 -15.53 -8.44
C GLU A 203 15.36 -15.23 -8.35
N LEU A 204 14.95 -14.03 -7.89
CA LEU A 204 13.55 -13.62 -7.93
C LEU A 204 13.04 -13.55 -9.37
N GLY A 205 13.83 -12.99 -10.30
CA GLY A 205 13.50 -12.97 -11.73
C GLY A 205 13.36 -14.38 -12.31
N ASP A 206 14.35 -15.23 -12.08
CA ASP A 206 14.38 -16.63 -12.55
C ASP A 206 13.21 -17.46 -12.02
N THR A 207 12.69 -17.12 -10.83
CA THR A 207 11.55 -17.81 -10.21
C THR A 207 10.18 -17.24 -10.60
N GLY A 208 10.14 -16.20 -11.44
CA GLY A 208 8.90 -15.66 -12.01
C GLY A 208 8.37 -14.38 -11.34
N CYS A 209 9.22 -13.66 -10.58
CA CYS A 209 8.89 -12.31 -10.14
C CYS A 209 8.88 -11.37 -11.34
N VAL A 210 7.71 -10.84 -11.69
CA VAL A 210 7.56 -9.94 -12.86
C VAL A 210 7.50 -8.47 -12.47
N LEU A 211 7.18 -8.18 -11.22
CA LEU A 211 6.95 -6.82 -10.73
C LEU A 211 7.34 -6.70 -9.26
N ILE A 212 8.13 -5.68 -8.93
CA ILE A 212 8.40 -5.27 -7.56
C ILE A 212 7.78 -3.89 -7.33
N THR A 213 6.92 -3.79 -6.31
CA THR A 213 6.45 -2.48 -5.81
C THR A 213 7.37 -2.01 -4.70
N SER A 214 7.92 -0.79 -4.80
CA SER A 214 8.82 -0.25 -3.78
C SER A 214 8.42 1.12 -3.28
N ALA A 215 8.30 1.21 -1.96
CA ALA A 215 7.96 2.44 -1.26
C ALA A 215 9.17 3.38 -1.15
N VAL A 216 9.40 4.17 -2.19
CA VAL A 216 10.41 5.24 -2.27
C VAL A 216 9.99 6.43 -1.39
N GLU A 217 8.70 6.80 -1.44
CA GLU A 217 8.09 7.96 -0.75
C GLU A 217 8.58 9.33 -1.22
N SER A 218 9.89 9.53 -1.37
CA SER A 218 10.48 10.81 -1.73
C SER A 218 11.86 10.64 -2.37
N ILE A 219 12.30 11.64 -3.13
CA ILE A 219 13.68 11.76 -3.62
C ILE A 219 14.48 12.86 -2.87
N ASP A 220 13.87 13.52 -1.88
CA ASP A 220 14.56 14.44 -0.96
C ASP A 220 15.06 13.64 0.26
N ASP A 221 16.37 13.43 0.36
CA ASP A 221 17.01 12.67 1.46
C ASP A 221 16.65 13.22 2.85
N ARG A 222 16.37 14.52 2.96
CA ARG A 222 15.90 15.11 4.23
C ARG A 222 14.50 14.61 4.59
N VAL A 223 13.61 14.51 3.60
CA VAL A 223 12.25 13.95 3.79
C VAL A 223 12.35 12.48 4.12
N LEU A 224 13.18 11.71 3.42
CA LEU A 224 13.46 10.30 3.73
C LEU A 224 13.97 10.13 5.17
N GLY A 225 14.83 11.05 5.63
CA GLY A 225 15.30 11.12 7.01
C GLY A 225 14.20 11.39 8.02
N TYR A 226 13.24 12.28 7.74
CA TYR A 226 12.07 12.50 8.60
C TYR A 226 11.14 11.27 8.65
N LEU A 227 10.97 10.59 7.51
CA LEU A 227 10.14 9.39 7.40
C LEU A 227 10.82 8.12 7.94
N ASP A 228 12.13 8.16 8.20
CA ASP A 228 12.94 7.01 8.64
C ASP A 228 12.89 5.86 7.64
N LYS A 229 13.12 6.20 6.37
CA LYS A 229 13.01 5.25 5.25
C LYS A 229 14.24 4.38 5.04
N GLY A 230 15.37 4.72 5.67
CA GLY A 230 16.61 3.92 5.62
C GLY A 230 17.22 3.76 4.23
N HIS A 231 16.85 4.63 3.29
CA HIS A 231 17.46 4.72 1.97
C HIS A 231 17.57 6.19 1.55
N THR A 232 18.36 6.43 0.52
CA THR A 232 18.59 7.73 -0.13
C THR A 232 18.07 7.72 -1.57
N ARG A 233 18.07 8.89 -2.23
CA ARG A 233 17.83 8.99 -3.67
C ARG A 233 18.79 8.12 -4.48
N ALA A 234 20.07 8.10 -4.12
CA ALA A 234 21.08 7.28 -4.81
C ALA A 234 20.78 5.77 -4.69
N ASP A 235 20.24 5.34 -3.55
CA ASP A 235 19.78 3.96 -3.36
C ASP A 235 18.56 3.65 -4.24
N PHE A 236 17.64 4.60 -4.40
CA PHE A 236 16.53 4.44 -5.34
C PHE A 236 17.02 4.31 -6.79
N GLU A 237 17.92 5.18 -7.25
CA GLU A 237 18.55 5.10 -8.57
C GLU A 237 19.25 3.75 -8.76
N ARG A 238 19.98 3.27 -7.75
CA ARG A 238 20.66 1.97 -7.79
C ARG A 238 19.66 0.81 -7.81
N ALA A 239 18.57 0.88 -7.06
CA ALA A 239 17.52 -0.14 -7.06
C ALA A 239 16.88 -0.27 -8.44
N VAL A 240 16.61 0.85 -9.14
CA VAL A 240 16.10 0.86 -10.51
C VAL A 240 17.06 0.13 -11.47
N ALA A 241 18.36 0.40 -11.36
CA ALA A 241 19.36 -0.31 -12.18
C ALA A 241 19.39 -1.82 -11.86
N LEU A 242 19.38 -2.18 -10.58
CA LEU A 242 19.42 -3.57 -10.12
C LEU A 242 18.21 -4.40 -10.57
N THR A 243 16.99 -3.86 -10.48
CA THR A 243 15.80 -4.60 -10.92
C THR A 243 15.78 -4.77 -12.45
N ARG A 244 16.22 -3.75 -13.20
CA ARG A 244 16.42 -3.86 -14.66
C ARG A 244 17.44 -4.93 -15.03
N GLU A 245 18.58 -4.98 -14.35
CA GLU A 245 19.60 -6.02 -14.52
C GLU A 245 19.03 -7.43 -14.29
N ALA A 246 18.09 -7.57 -13.34
CA ALA A 246 17.41 -8.81 -13.02
C ALA A 246 16.19 -9.13 -13.93
N GLY A 247 15.83 -8.24 -14.87
CA GLY A 247 14.66 -8.42 -15.73
C GLY A 247 13.32 -8.30 -14.99
N ILE A 248 13.29 -7.57 -13.86
CA ILE A 248 12.09 -7.33 -13.05
C ILE A 248 11.69 -5.87 -13.19
N ASP A 249 10.42 -5.62 -13.51
CA ASP A 249 9.89 -4.26 -13.52
C ASP A 249 9.76 -3.71 -12.09
N LEU A 250 10.12 -2.44 -11.91
CA LEU A 250 9.97 -1.72 -10.64
C LEU A 250 8.82 -0.73 -10.75
N ALA A 251 7.83 -0.83 -9.86
CA ALA A 251 6.78 0.15 -9.65
C ALA A 251 7.07 0.97 -8.37
N PRO A 252 7.72 2.13 -8.46
CA PRO A 252 7.98 2.95 -7.29
C PRO A 252 6.72 3.71 -6.84
N THR A 253 6.54 3.82 -5.53
CA THR A 253 5.44 4.56 -4.89
C THR A 253 5.97 5.77 -4.11
N PHE A 254 5.22 6.85 -4.08
CA PHE A 254 5.60 8.15 -3.54
C PHE A 254 4.54 8.73 -2.60
N ILE A 255 4.99 9.66 -1.74
CA ILE A 255 4.15 10.59 -0.99
C ILE A 255 4.66 12.00 -1.36
N PRO A 256 4.33 12.51 -2.55
CA PRO A 256 4.97 13.71 -3.08
C PRO A 256 4.67 14.96 -2.27
N PHE A 257 3.50 15.00 -1.61
CA PHE A 257 3.05 16.15 -0.85
C PHE A 257 3.15 15.90 0.65
N THR A 258 4.17 16.51 1.24
CA THR A 258 4.48 16.49 2.68
C THR A 258 4.57 17.93 3.20
N PRO A 259 4.65 18.16 4.53
CA PRO A 259 4.91 19.51 5.07
C PRO A 259 6.27 20.10 4.64
N TRP A 260 7.16 19.28 4.10
CA TRP A 260 8.52 19.66 3.72
C TRP A 260 8.72 19.78 2.21
N THR A 261 7.72 19.37 1.41
CA THR A 261 7.74 19.44 -0.05
C THR A 261 7.82 20.90 -0.50
N THR A 262 8.66 21.16 -1.49
CA THR A 262 8.74 22.45 -2.21
C THR A 262 8.24 22.28 -3.65
N ARG A 263 7.88 23.38 -4.32
CA ARG A 263 7.48 23.35 -5.73
C ARG A 263 8.62 22.85 -6.63
N GLU A 264 9.84 23.33 -6.36
CA GLU A 264 11.05 22.86 -7.03
C GLU A 264 11.28 21.37 -6.78
N GLY A 265 11.17 20.89 -5.54
CA GLY A 265 11.35 19.48 -5.21
C GLY A 265 10.31 18.57 -5.86
N TYR A 266 9.08 19.03 -6.01
CA TYR A 266 8.06 18.29 -6.78
C TYR A 266 8.40 18.23 -8.27
N ILE A 267 8.90 19.32 -8.87
CA ILE A 267 9.38 19.30 -10.25
C ILE A 267 10.60 18.39 -10.41
N GLU A 268 11.51 18.37 -9.42
CA GLU A 268 12.66 17.46 -9.40
C GLU A 268 12.23 16.00 -9.34
N LEU A 269 11.20 15.66 -8.55
CA LEU A 269 10.62 14.31 -8.57
C LEU A 269 10.13 13.93 -9.96
N LEU A 270 9.38 14.82 -10.63
CA LEU A 270 8.87 14.53 -11.97
C LEU A 270 10.02 14.40 -12.98
N ARG A 271 11.08 15.20 -12.86
CA ARG A 271 12.29 15.10 -13.70
C ARG A 271 12.98 13.77 -13.51
N GLU A 272 13.14 13.34 -12.27
CA GLU A 272 13.75 12.06 -11.94
C GLU A 272 13.02 10.89 -12.62
N LEU A 273 11.68 10.92 -12.62
CA LEU A 273 10.89 9.89 -13.31
C LEU A 273 11.07 9.91 -14.83
N VAL A 274 11.33 11.07 -15.43
CA VAL A 274 11.66 11.19 -16.85
C VAL A 274 13.07 10.66 -17.10
N ASP A 275 14.04 11.09 -16.31
CA ASP A 275 15.45 10.73 -16.46
C ASP A 275 15.71 9.25 -16.23
N LEU A 276 14.96 8.63 -15.31
CA LEU A 276 15.00 7.20 -15.03
C LEU A 276 14.07 6.39 -15.93
N GLU A 277 13.29 6.99 -16.83
CA GLU A 277 12.33 6.28 -17.71
C GLU A 277 11.29 5.46 -16.92
N LEU A 278 10.66 6.10 -15.92
CA LEU A 278 9.71 5.49 -14.98
C LEU A 278 8.29 6.06 -15.07
N VAL A 279 8.00 6.93 -16.03
CA VAL A 279 6.67 7.57 -16.14
C VAL A 279 5.56 6.53 -16.31
N GLU A 280 5.79 5.54 -17.17
CA GLU A 280 4.85 4.43 -17.38
C GLU A 280 4.85 3.42 -16.23
N ALA A 281 5.83 3.47 -15.32
CA ALA A 281 5.95 2.59 -14.16
C ALA A 281 5.21 3.12 -12.90
N VAL A 282 4.87 4.40 -12.86
CA VAL A 282 4.24 5.05 -11.70
C VAL A 282 2.76 5.26 -11.95
N PRO A 283 1.86 4.61 -11.18
CA PRO A 283 0.43 4.90 -11.24
C PRO A 283 0.17 6.40 -10.95
N PRO A 284 -0.59 7.13 -11.78
CA PRO A 284 -0.69 8.59 -11.65
C PRO A 284 -1.14 9.10 -10.27
N ILE A 285 -2.00 8.35 -9.58
CA ILE A 285 -2.39 8.66 -8.21
C ILE A 285 -1.20 8.80 -7.25
N GLN A 286 -0.11 8.04 -7.45
CA GLN A 286 1.12 8.14 -6.66
C GLN A 286 1.79 9.51 -6.75
N LEU A 287 1.51 10.28 -7.81
CA LEU A 287 2.02 11.63 -7.99
C LEU A 287 1.13 12.70 -7.33
N ALA A 288 -0.02 12.32 -6.78
CA ALA A 288 -0.99 13.21 -6.15
C ALA A 288 -1.11 13.02 -4.62
N ILE A 289 -0.56 11.92 -4.08
CA ILE A 289 -0.72 11.53 -2.68
C ILE A 289 -0.19 12.59 -1.72
N ARG A 290 -1.01 12.88 -0.72
CA ARG A 290 -0.67 13.70 0.43
C ARG A 290 -0.35 12.81 1.62
N LEU A 291 0.66 13.19 2.41
CA LEU A 291 1.04 12.49 3.63
C LEU A 291 -0.13 12.43 4.62
N LEU A 292 -0.67 11.23 4.81
CA LEU A 292 -1.62 10.93 5.86
C LEU A 292 -0.90 10.69 7.18
N VAL A 293 -1.39 11.29 8.27
CA VAL A 293 -0.84 11.10 9.60
C VAL A 293 -1.94 10.61 10.54
N PRO A 294 -2.13 9.29 10.66
CA PRO A 294 -3.11 8.73 11.58
C PRO A 294 -2.67 8.89 13.03
N GLU A 295 -3.60 8.67 13.96
CA GLU A 295 -3.29 8.51 15.37
C GLU A 295 -2.22 7.41 15.58
N GLY A 296 -1.34 7.60 16.57
CA GLY A 296 -0.25 6.65 16.83
C GLY A 296 0.90 6.68 15.81
N SER A 297 0.83 7.50 14.76
CA SER A 297 1.95 7.69 13.82
C SER A 297 3.23 8.09 14.55
N TYR A 298 4.35 7.44 14.22
CA TYR A 298 5.64 7.71 14.84
C TYR A 298 6.21 9.07 14.42
N LEU A 299 5.67 9.70 13.37
CA LEU A 299 5.96 11.10 13.02
C LEU A 299 5.66 12.05 14.19
N LEU A 300 4.63 11.75 14.99
CA LEU A 300 4.26 12.54 16.16
C LEU A 300 5.30 12.47 17.30
N ARG A 301 6.29 11.58 17.20
CA ARG A 301 7.43 11.54 18.14
C ARG A 301 8.47 12.62 17.83
N LEU A 302 8.48 13.15 16.61
CA LEU A 302 9.37 14.24 16.21
C LEU A 302 8.83 15.57 16.73
N GLU A 303 9.62 16.28 17.55
CA GLU A 303 9.24 17.61 18.05
C GLU A 303 9.01 18.62 16.92
N ALA A 304 9.90 18.63 15.92
CA ALA A 304 9.77 19.50 14.76
C ALA A 304 8.49 19.24 13.95
N PHE A 305 8.02 17.99 13.90
CA PHE A 305 6.78 17.65 13.20
C PHE A 305 5.55 18.01 14.03
N ARG A 306 5.58 17.82 15.35
CA ARG A 306 4.49 18.25 16.26
C ARG A 306 4.20 19.74 16.16
N ALA A 307 5.20 20.56 15.85
CA ALA A 307 5.02 22.00 15.61
C ALA A 307 4.30 22.33 14.29
N LEU A 308 4.18 21.38 13.36
CA LEU A 308 3.59 21.56 12.02
C LEU A 308 2.18 20.98 11.90
N VAL A 309 1.71 20.21 12.89
CA VAL A 309 0.39 19.58 12.87
C VAL A 309 -0.60 20.29 13.78
N GLY A 310 -1.86 20.35 13.33
CA GLY A 310 -2.99 20.82 14.11
C GLY A 310 -3.59 19.70 14.96
N GLU A 311 -4.88 19.84 15.28
CA GLU A 311 -5.61 18.84 16.04
C GLU A 311 -5.93 17.59 15.18
N LEU A 312 -6.19 16.47 15.88
CA LEU A 312 -6.72 15.26 15.27
C LEU A 312 -8.10 15.58 14.68
N ASP A 313 -8.25 15.42 13.36
CA ASP A 313 -9.52 15.63 12.71
C ASP A 313 -10.31 14.31 12.64
N PRO A 314 -11.48 14.24 13.31
CA PRO A 314 -12.31 13.04 13.34
C PRO A 314 -12.90 12.66 11.98
N GLN A 315 -12.99 13.58 11.02
CA GLN A 315 -13.51 13.28 9.69
C GLN A 315 -12.48 12.53 8.85
N ILE A 316 -11.23 12.99 8.85
CA ILE A 316 -10.14 12.33 8.12
C ILE A 316 -9.44 11.22 8.91
N LEU A 317 -9.81 11.02 10.19
CA LEU A 317 -9.20 10.01 11.07
C LEU A 317 -7.68 10.18 11.15
N GLY A 318 -7.21 11.43 11.24
CA GLY A 318 -5.80 11.79 11.18
C GLY A 318 -5.55 13.26 11.51
N TYR A 319 -4.28 13.60 11.71
CA TYR A 319 -3.82 14.96 12.01
C TYR A 319 -3.75 15.81 10.76
N ARG A 320 -4.37 16.99 10.80
CA ARG A 320 -4.24 17.98 9.73
C ARG A 320 -2.89 18.67 9.81
N TRP A 321 -2.32 18.96 8.66
CA TRP A 321 -1.13 19.80 8.51
C TRP A 321 -1.26 20.64 7.24
N ALA A 322 -0.60 21.79 7.23
CA ALA A 322 -0.49 22.67 6.07
C ALA A 322 0.97 22.78 5.66
N ASN A 323 1.23 22.86 4.36
CA ASN A 323 2.58 23.19 3.89
C ASN A 323 2.87 24.67 4.22
N PRO A 324 4.09 25.02 4.67
CA PRO A 324 4.47 26.43 4.88
C PRO A 324 4.32 27.30 3.62
N ASP A 325 4.44 26.71 2.42
CA ASP A 325 4.10 27.33 1.15
C ASP A 325 2.68 26.91 0.73
N ALA A 326 1.72 27.83 0.83
CA ALA A 326 0.32 27.58 0.47
C ALA A 326 0.13 27.20 -1.01
N GLU A 327 1.07 27.57 -1.88
CA GLU A 327 1.03 27.19 -3.30
C GLU A 327 1.32 25.69 -3.50
N VAL A 328 2.08 25.05 -2.60
CA VAL A 328 2.28 23.60 -2.63
C VAL A 328 0.97 22.86 -2.33
N ASP A 329 0.21 23.33 -1.33
CA ASP A 329 -1.11 22.78 -1.01
C ASP A 329 -2.12 23.04 -2.14
N ALA A 330 -2.06 24.21 -2.80
CA ALA A 330 -2.89 24.51 -3.96
C ALA A 330 -2.53 23.62 -5.16
N LEU A 331 -1.24 23.40 -5.42
CA LEU A 331 -0.75 22.48 -6.44
C LEU A 331 -1.22 21.06 -6.18
N GLN A 332 -1.10 20.55 -4.95
CA GLN A 332 -1.57 19.21 -4.60
C GLN A 332 -3.04 19.00 -4.97
N ARG A 333 -3.92 19.94 -4.60
CA ARG A 333 -5.34 19.87 -4.93
C ARG A 333 -5.60 19.93 -6.43
N ARG A 334 -4.82 20.71 -7.19
CA ARG A 334 -4.92 20.78 -8.65
C ARG A 334 -4.48 19.46 -9.30
N VAL A 335 -3.38 18.88 -8.85
CA VAL A 335 -2.85 17.60 -9.33
C VAL A 335 -3.84 16.47 -9.03
N MET A 336 -4.35 16.37 -7.80
CA MET A 336 -5.34 15.36 -7.42
C MET A 336 -6.58 15.42 -8.31
N ARG A 337 -7.19 16.59 -8.46
CA ARG A 337 -8.37 16.76 -9.35
C ARG A 337 -8.07 16.41 -10.81
N TRP A 338 -6.88 16.75 -11.28
CA TRP A 338 -6.47 16.40 -12.64
C TRP A 338 -6.33 14.89 -12.83
N VAL A 339 -5.68 14.22 -11.88
CA VAL A 339 -5.50 12.76 -11.91
C VAL A 339 -6.86 12.06 -11.87
N GLU A 340 -7.72 12.38 -10.90
CA GLU A 340 -9.05 11.76 -10.77
C GLU A 340 -9.90 11.96 -12.03
N ALA A 341 -9.93 13.17 -12.58
CA ALA A 341 -10.68 13.45 -13.81
C ALA A 341 -10.11 12.69 -15.02
N ALA A 342 -8.79 12.69 -15.18
CA ALA A 342 -8.15 12.07 -16.33
C ALA A 342 -8.19 10.54 -16.29
N GLU A 343 -8.10 9.93 -15.11
CA GLU A 343 -8.33 8.48 -14.91
C GLU A 343 -9.80 8.12 -15.18
N GLY A 344 -10.75 8.94 -14.71
CA GLY A 344 -12.18 8.76 -15.01
C GLY A 344 -12.53 8.87 -16.50
N GLU A 345 -11.73 9.61 -17.26
CA GLU A 345 -11.81 9.71 -18.73
C GLU A 345 -11.05 8.59 -19.47
N GLY A 346 -10.36 7.69 -18.75
CA GLY A 346 -9.58 6.60 -19.34
C GLY A 346 -8.32 7.07 -20.08
N ARG A 347 -7.74 8.21 -19.71
CA ARG A 347 -6.52 8.72 -20.35
C ARG A 347 -5.31 7.82 -20.04
N LEU A 348 -4.40 7.71 -21.01
CA LEU A 348 -3.13 6.98 -20.84
C LEU A 348 -2.21 7.68 -19.83
N ARG A 349 -1.36 6.91 -19.13
CA ARG A 349 -0.44 7.41 -18.08
C ARG A 349 0.41 8.58 -18.57
N ARG A 350 1.04 8.47 -19.75
CA ARG A 350 1.73 9.59 -20.41
C ARG A 350 0.93 10.89 -20.43
N ALA A 351 -0.31 10.86 -20.89
CA ALA A 351 -1.13 12.06 -21.04
C ALA A 351 -1.49 12.68 -19.67
N ILE A 352 -1.68 11.83 -18.65
CA ILE A 352 -1.91 12.27 -17.29
C ILE A 352 -0.64 12.94 -16.74
N PHE A 353 0.52 12.30 -16.91
CA PHE A 353 1.82 12.83 -16.50
C PHE A 353 2.14 14.18 -17.18
N GLU A 354 1.89 14.32 -18.49
CA GLU A 354 2.04 15.59 -19.22
C GLU A 354 1.19 16.73 -18.63
N GLY A 355 0.00 16.41 -18.10
CA GLY A 355 -0.81 17.37 -17.37
C GLY A 355 -0.21 17.74 -16.02
N ILE A 356 0.23 16.76 -15.23
CA ILE A 356 0.90 16.98 -13.94
C ILE A 356 2.16 17.84 -14.14
N TRP A 357 2.97 17.52 -15.14
CA TRP A 357 4.18 18.24 -15.53
C TRP A 357 3.90 19.73 -15.78
N ARG A 358 2.83 20.04 -16.52
CA ARG A 358 2.41 21.43 -16.78
C ARG A 358 1.94 22.12 -15.51
N LEU A 359 1.07 21.48 -14.72
CA LEU A 359 0.56 22.03 -13.46
C LEU A 359 1.70 22.39 -12.50
N ALA A 360 2.70 21.52 -12.39
CA ALA A 360 3.87 21.74 -11.53
C ALA A 360 4.69 22.96 -11.98
N HIS A 361 5.00 23.07 -13.27
CA HIS A 361 5.77 24.21 -13.80
C HIS A 361 5.01 25.53 -13.72
N GLU A 362 3.70 25.52 -13.97
CA GLU A 362 2.83 26.68 -13.78
C GLU A 362 2.83 27.18 -12.33
N ALA A 363 2.77 26.27 -11.35
CA ALA A 363 2.85 26.64 -9.93
C ALA A 363 4.22 27.23 -9.53
N ALA A 364 5.27 26.88 -10.27
CA ALA A 364 6.60 27.49 -10.15
C ALA A 364 6.76 28.77 -11.01
N GLY A 365 5.70 29.26 -11.67
CA GLY A 365 5.71 30.50 -12.45
C GLY A 365 6.57 30.43 -13.71
N ARG A 366 6.80 29.23 -14.27
CA ARG A 366 7.66 29.01 -15.45
C ARG A 366 7.00 28.11 -16.49
N PRO A 367 7.33 28.24 -17.78
CA PRO A 367 6.83 27.32 -18.79
C PRO A 367 7.36 25.91 -18.56
N ALA A 368 6.50 24.91 -18.81
CA ALA A 368 6.91 23.52 -18.83
C ALA A 368 7.81 23.25 -20.05
N PRO A 369 9.01 22.68 -19.88
CA PRO A 369 9.83 22.28 -21.02
C PRO A 369 9.20 21.06 -21.72
N ALA A 370 9.59 20.87 -22.98
CA ALA A 370 9.14 19.71 -23.76
C ALA A 370 9.63 18.41 -23.11
N LEU A 371 8.74 17.43 -23.01
CA LEU A 371 9.08 16.09 -22.55
C LEU A 371 9.71 15.28 -23.69
N PRO A 372 10.66 14.36 -23.38
CA PRO A 372 11.20 13.44 -24.36
C PRO A 372 10.13 12.58 -25.05
N ALA A 373 10.48 12.04 -26.23
CA ALA A 373 9.60 11.14 -26.96
C ALA A 373 9.42 9.81 -26.22
N ASP A 374 10.49 9.29 -25.61
CA ASP A 374 10.48 8.10 -24.78
C ASP A 374 10.43 8.49 -23.30
N LEU A 375 9.49 7.92 -22.55
CA LEU A 375 9.30 8.17 -21.12
C LEU A 375 9.41 6.86 -20.31
N GLY A 376 9.90 5.80 -20.96
CA GLY A 376 9.99 4.45 -20.44
C GLY A 376 8.93 3.51 -21.01
N PRO A 377 9.21 2.19 -20.96
CA PRO A 377 8.28 1.18 -21.44
C PRO A 377 7.09 1.00 -20.48
N PRO A 378 5.93 0.59 -21.00
CA PRO A 378 4.85 0.08 -20.14
C PRO A 378 5.32 -1.16 -19.39
N ILE A 379 4.94 -1.25 -18.11
CA ILE A 379 5.22 -2.39 -17.22
C ILE A 379 3.91 -3.09 -16.83
N PRO A 380 3.96 -4.33 -16.31
CA PRO A 380 2.80 -4.96 -15.67
C PRO A 380 2.22 -4.06 -14.58
N ALA A 381 0.89 -3.97 -14.51
CA ALA A 381 0.21 -3.10 -13.57
C ALA A 381 -1.01 -3.76 -12.95
N MET A 382 -1.16 -3.61 -11.64
CA MET A 382 -2.39 -4.01 -10.98
C MET A 382 -3.54 -3.09 -11.38
N SER A 383 -4.69 -3.68 -11.72
CA SER A 383 -5.91 -2.95 -12.10
C SER A 383 -6.45 -2.08 -10.98
N GLU A 384 -6.11 -2.42 -9.73
CA GLU A 384 -6.44 -1.64 -8.55
C GLU A 384 -5.17 -1.32 -7.76
N PRO A 385 -4.57 -0.14 -7.98
CA PRO A 385 -3.37 0.28 -7.27
C PRO A 385 -3.74 0.75 -5.85
N TRP A 386 -3.98 -0.18 -4.93
CA TRP A 386 -4.34 0.15 -3.55
C TRP A 386 -3.11 0.44 -2.69
N TYR A 387 -3.20 1.47 -1.85
CA TYR A 387 -2.09 1.87 -0.97
C TYR A 387 -2.54 2.03 0.47
N CYS A 388 -1.70 1.57 1.40
CA CYS A 388 -2.04 1.50 2.82
C CYS A 388 -2.36 2.87 3.43
N CYS A 389 -1.70 3.93 2.96
CA CYS A 389 -1.81 5.32 3.43
C CYS A 389 -2.70 6.23 2.55
N ALA A 390 -3.30 5.72 1.48
CA ALA A 390 -4.13 6.56 0.62
C ALA A 390 -5.45 6.95 1.30
N GLU A 391 -5.89 8.17 1.06
CA GLU A 391 -7.28 8.58 1.32
C GLU A 391 -8.20 8.02 0.22
N PRO A 392 -9.46 7.68 0.55
CA PRO A 392 -10.42 7.31 -0.47
C PRO A 392 -10.72 8.50 -1.39
N THR A 393 -10.95 8.22 -2.67
CA THR A 393 -11.51 9.20 -3.61
C THR A 393 -12.96 9.55 -3.24
N GLU A 394 -13.45 10.69 -3.71
CA GLU A 394 -14.87 11.07 -3.49
C GLU A 394 -15.83 10.00 -4.04
N GLN A 395 -15.50 9.39 -5.17
CA GLN A 395 -16.29 8.32 -5.78
C GLN A 395 -16.41 7.08 -4.88
N GLN A 396 -15.32 6.72 -4.18
CA GLN A 396 -15.31 5.59 -3.26
C GLN A 396 -16.18 5.85 -2.02
N LEU A 397 -16.21 7.09 -1.52
CA LEU A 397 -17.07 7.46 -0.40
C LEU A 397 -18.56 7.51 -0.78
N GLN A 398 -18.89 7.90 -2.01
CA GLN A 398 -20.29 7.99 -2.48
C GLN A 398 -21.00 6.64 -2.66
N SER A 399 -20.26 5.53 -2.60
CA SER A 399 -20.79 4.19 -2.91
C SER A 399 -21.47 3.47 -1.72
N PHE A 400 -21.53 4.07 -0.51
CA PHE A 400 -21.93 3.36 0.74
C PHE A 400 -23.13 3.94 1.49
#